data_AF-A0A940HYG0-F1
#
_entry.id   AF-A0A940HYG0-F1
#
_cell.length_a   1.000
_cell.length_b   1.000
_cell.length_c   1.000
_cell.angle_alpha   90.00
_cell.angle_beta   90.00
_cell.angle_gamma   90.00
#
_symmetry.space_group_name_H-M   'P 1'
#
loop_
_entity.id
_entity.type
_entity.pdbx_description
1 polymer ?
#
loop_
_entity_poly.entity_id
_entity_poly.type
_entity_poly.pdbx_seq_one_letter_code
_entity_poly.pdbx_strand_id
1 'polypeptide(L)'
;LENLDIIEIAKKYNTENYILSLIYLENKKLNFFSKIKFQEYKKNSNLIFHKVDTKDADSILSVIKKVKMHLDDIWKDFNEINTSIKLSINLILNSNDEDKISKFENTLTKIDDINSFSIKKFDLNKTVYEIVYNTNPNKLIKQFSIYGFKIVNVEDLWLIQ
;
A
#
# COMPACT_ATOMS: atom_id res chain seq x y z
N LEU A 1 -7.56 21.16 -16.35
CA LEU A 1 -6.50 20.23 -15.87
C LEU A 1 -7.06 19.16 -14.94
N GLU A 2 -7.98 19.49 -14.02
CA GLU A 2 -8.71 18.49 -13.23
C GLU A 2 -9.36 17.40 -14.09
N ASN A 3 -9.96 17.80 -15.21
CA ASN A 3 -10.63 16.92 -16.19
C ASN A 3 -9.69 16.17 -17.15
N LEU A 4 -8.36 16.33 -17.05
CA LEU A 4 -7.45 15.59 -17.92
C LEU A 4 -7.40 14.13 -17.45
N ASP A 5 -7.90 13.21 -18.28
CA ASP A 5 -7.89 11.79 -17.96
C ASP A 5 -6.50 11.19 -18.18
N ILE A 6 -5.69 11.31 -17.14
CA ILE A 6 -4.30 10.87 -17.08
C ILE A 6 -4.18 9.34 -17.13
N ILE A 7 -5.30 8.63 -16.98
CA ILE A 7 -5.35 7.17 -17.04
C ILE A 7 -4.84 6.65 -18.38
N GLU A 8 -5.11 7.32 -19.50
CA GLU A 8 -4.63 6.88 -20.82
C GLU A 8 -3.10 6.94 -20.94
N ILE A 9 -2.48 7.99 -20.39
CA ILE A 9 -1.03 8.14 -20.39
C ILE A 9 -0.39 7.10 -19.47
N ALA A 10 -0.92 6.92 -18.25
CA ALA A 10 -0.40 5.93 -17.31
C ALA A 10 -0.52 4.48 -17.85
N LYS A 11 -1.64 4.15 -18.50
CA LYS A 11 -1.87 2.85 -19.15
C LYS A 11 -0.80 2.54 -20.20
N LYS A 12 -0.32 3.55 -20.95
CA LYS A 12 0.75 3.36 -21.96
C LYS A 12 2.05 2.81 -21.35
N TYR A 13 2.31 3.11 -20.07
CA TYR A 13 3.50 2.63 -19.35
C TYR A 13 3.24 1.40 -18.49
N ASN A 14 2.02 0.82 -18.58
CA ASN A 14 1.60 -0.37 -17.85
C ASN A 14 1.81 -0.27 -16.33
N THR A 15 1.70 0.95 -15.75
CA THR A 15 1.94 1.18 -14.32
C THR A 15 0.62 1.26 -13.55
N GLU A 16 0.41 0.31 -12.63
CA GLU A 16 -0.73 0.36 -11.69
C GLU A 16 -0.56 1.47 -10.64
N ASN A 17 0.71 1.81 -10.34
CA ASN A 17 1.14 2.82 -9.38
C ASN A 17 1.89 3.94 -10.12
N TYR A 18 1.51 5.21 -9.91
CA TYR A 18 2.18 6.34 -10.57
C TYR A 18 2.05 7.65 -9.78
N ILE A 19 2.98 8.54 -10.05
CA ILE A 19 2.88 9.97 -9.74
C ILE A 19 3.10 10.71 -11.06
N LEU A 20 2.06 11.35 -11.59
CA LEU A 20 2.21 12.26 -12.72
C LEU A 20 2.23 13.69 -12.20
N SER A 21 3.30 14.43 -12.50
CA SER A 21 3.43 15.82 -12.11
C SER A 21 3.48 16.76 -13.32
N LEU A 22 2.74 17.87 -13.24
CA LEU A 22 2.86 19.01 -14.13
C LEU A 22 3.51 20.16 -13.37
N ILE A 23 4.61 20.66 -13.92
CA ILE A 23 5.40 21.74 -13.33
C ILE A 23 5.39 22.91 -14.31
N TYR A 24 4.98 24.08 -13.86
CA TYR A 24 4.98 25.29 -14.69
C TYR A 24 5.29 26.54 -13.86
N LEU A 25 5.89 27.53 -14.51
CA LEU A 25 6.31 28.79 -13.92
C LEU A 25 5.53 29.94 -14.56
N GLU A 26 4.85 30.75 -13.74
CA GLU A 26 4.16 31.96 -14.16
C GLU A 26 4.55 33.11 -13.24
N ASN A 27 5.10 34.21 -13.76
CA ASN A 27 5.44 35.40 -12.96
C ASN A 27 6.26 35.08 -11.68
N LYS A 28 7.31 34.24 -11.80
CA LYS A 28 8.12 33.73 -10.67
C LYS A 28 7.36 32.90 -9.62
N LYS A 29 6.14 32.44 -9.95
CA LYS A 29 5.35 31.48 -9.18
C LYS A 29 5.49 30.12 -9.84
N LEU A 30 6.15 29.18 -9.17
CA LEU A 30 6.25 27.79 -9.63
C LEU A 30 5.08 27.01 -9.04
N ASN A 31 4.28 26.40 -9.92
CA ASN A 31 3.21 25.50 -9.53
C ASN A 31 3.66 24.07 -9.84
N PHE A 32 3.50 23.19 -8.86
CA PHE A 32 3.79 21.76 -8.97
C PHE A 32 2.51 21.00 -8.63
N PHE A 33 1.81 20.56 -9.68
CA PHE A 33 0.60 19.77 -9.56
C PHE A 33 0.93 18.30 -9.74
N SER A 34 0.35 17.40 -8.94
CA SER A 34 0.52 15.96 -9.06
C SER A 34 -0.81 15.21 -9.00
N LYS A 35 -1.00 14.23 -9.88
CA LYS A 35 -1.98 13.15 -9.71
C LYS A 35 -1.24 11.88 -9.30
N ILE A 36 -1.59 11.35 -8.14
CA ILE A 36 -0.93 10.21 -7.51
C ILE A 36 -1.92 9.05 -7.46
N LYS A 37 -1.47 7.86 -7.85
CA LYS A 37 -2.21 6.61 -7.72
C LYS A 37 -1.30 5.52 -7.14
N PHE A 38 -1.74 4.88 -6.06
CA PHE A 38 -1.12 3.68 -5.50
C PHE A 38 -2.20 2.64 -5.25
N GLN A 39 -2.26 1.58 -6.06
CA GLN A 39 -3.36 0.61 -6.06
C GLN A 39 -4.71 1.34 -6.20
N GLU A 40 -5.59 1.25 -5.19
CA GLU A 40 -6.87 1.95 -5.12
C GLU A 40 -6.76 3.38 -4.59
N TYR A 41 -5.63 3.74 -3.95
CA TYR A 41 -5.40 5.08 -3.44
C TYR A 41 -5.21 6.07 -4.58
N LYS A 42 -5.94 7.19 -4.54
CA LYS A 42 -5.84 8.29 -5.49
C LYS A 42 -5.79 9.61 -4.74
N LYS A 43 -4.80 10.45 -5.03
CA LYS A 43 -4.67 11.79 -4.43
C LYS A 43 -4.23 12.79 -5.48
N ASN A 44 -4.94 13.91 -5.55
CA ASN A 44 -4.48 15.10 -6.28
C ASN A 44 -3.74 15.99 -5.29
N SER A 45 -2.66 16.61 -5.75
CA SER A 45 -1.88 17.51 -4.92
C SER A 45 -1.38 18.71 -5.71
N ASN A 46 -1.25 19.85 -5.05
CA ASN A 46 -0.77 21.09 -5.64
C ASN A 46 0.11 21.84 -4.66
N LEU A 47 1.36 22.11 -5.05
CA LEU A 47 2.30 22.94 -4.32
C LEU A 47 2.56 24.22 -5.10
N ILE A 48 2.57 25.33 -4.39
CA ILE A 48 2.79 26.65 -4.96
C ILE A 48 4.00 27.28 -4.27
N PHE A 49 5.00 27.66 -5.07
CA PHE A 49 6.21 28.33 -4.62
C PHE A 49 6.26 29.73 -5.20
N HIS A 50 6.35 30.73 -4.33
CA HIS A 50 6.44 32.13 -4.74
C HIS A 50 7.90 32.58 -4.81
N LYS A 51 8.17 33.52 -5.73
CA LYS A 51 9.50 34.15 -5.91
C LYS A 51 10.61 33.14 -6.23
N VAL A 52 10.28 32.11 -7.02
CA VAL A 52 11.27 31.14 -7.49
C VAL A 52 12.14 31.79 -8.57
N ASP A 53 13.45 31.69 -8.40
CA ASP A 53 14.41 32.04 -9.44
C ASP A 53 14.97 30.76 -10.05
N THR A 54 14.59 30.46 -11.28
CA THR A 54 15.03 29.24 -11.97
C THR A 54 16.48 29.29 -12.44
N LYS A 55 17.14 30.45 -12.34
CA LYS A 55 18.57 30.61 -12.61
C LYS A 55 19.41 30.45 -11.35
N ASP A 56 18.79 30.49 -10.19
CA ASP A 56 19.45 30.30 -8.89
C ASP A 56 19.36 28.84 -8.44
N ALA A 57 20.53 28.20 -8.31
CA ALA A 57 20.60 26.79 -7.94
C ALA A 57 20.04 26.53 -6.53
N ASP A 58 20.24 27.45 -5.59
CA ASP A 58 19.76 27.32 -4.22
C ASP A 58 18.23 27.44 -4.13
N SER A 59 17.65 28.38 -4.90
CA SER A 59 16.20 28.51 -5.06
C SER A 59 15.58 27.21 -5.58
N ILE A 60 16.16 26.62 -6.63
CA ILE A 60 15.70 25.33 -7.18
C ILE A 60 15.87 24.19 -6.19
N LEU A 61 17.01 24.11 -5.49
CA LEU A 61 17.25 23.07 -4.48
C LEU A 61 16.22 23.13 -3.34
N SER A 62 15.82 24.33 -2.92
CA SER A 62 14.77 24.54 -1.93
C SER A 62 13.41 24.01 -2.40
N VAL A 63 13.05 24.27 -3.66
CA VAL A 63 11.83 23.72 -4.28
C VAL A 63 11.88 22.19 -4.30
N ILE A 64 12.97 21.59 -4.78
CA ILE A 64 13.15 20.13 -4.86
C ILE A 64 13.01 19.49 -3.47
N LYS A 65 13.66 20.06 -2.44
CA LYS A 65 13.57 19.55 -1.06
C LYS A 65 12.13 19.55 -0.54
N LYS A 66 11.38 20.64 -0.78
CA LYS A 66 9.99 20.75 -0.35
C LYS A 66 9.06 19.81 -1.11
N VAL A 67 9.23 19.70 -2.43
CA VAL A 67 8.48 18.74 -3.26
C VAL A 67 8.75 17.31 -2.78
N LYS A 68 10.01 16.95 -2.55
CA LYS A 68 10.39 15.63 -2.05
C LYS A 68 9.71 15.33 -0.72
N MET A 69 9.87 16.22 0.27
CA MET A 69 9.28 16.04 1.61
C MET A 69 7.76 15.83 1.53
N HIS A 70 7.09 16.62 0.70
CA HIS A 70 5.64 16.50 0.51
C HIS A 70 5.21 15.19 -0.15
N LEU A 71 5.95 14.72 -1.16
CA LEU A 71 5.67 13.41 -1.78
C LEU A 71 5.98 12.26 -0.82
N ASP A 72 7.04 12.36 -0.01
CA ASP A 72 7.37 11.41 1.04
C ASP A 72 6.26 11.33 2.09
N ASP A 73 5.68 12.48 2.48
CA ASP A 73 4.56 12.51 3.42
C ASP A 73 3.30 11.86 2.83
N ILE A 74 2.99 12.10 1.55
CA ILE A 74 1.89 11.38 0.88
C ILE A 74 2.14 9.86 0.83
N TRP A 75 3.39 9.44 0.62
CA TRP A 75 3.74 8.03 0.64
C TRP A 75 3.61 7.43 2.04
N LYS A 76 3.99 8.18 3.10
CA LYS A 76 3.77 7.76 4.49
C LYS A 76 2.29 7.64 4.81
N ASP A 77 1.48 8.63 4.45
CA ASP A 77 0.02 8.59 4.63
C ASP A 77 -0.59 7.32 4.01
N PHE A 78 -0.12 6.91 2.84
CA PHE A 78 -0.59 5.70 2.17
C PHE A 78 -0.16 4.41 2.90
N ASN A 79 1.02 4.39 3.51
CA ASN A 79 1.58 3.23 4.20
C ASN A 79 1.34 3.23 5.71
N GLU A 80 0.63 4.23 6.25
CA GLU A 80 0.37 4.34 7.67
C GLU A 80 -0.43 3.12 8.17
N ILE A 81 0.12 2.42 9.15
CA ILE A 81 -0.53 1.28 9.81
C ILE A 81 -1.32 1.83 11.00
N ASN A 82 -2.63 1.69 10.97
CA ASN A 82 -3.47 2.09 12.09
C ASN A 82 -3.48 0.98 13.15
N THR A 83 -2.55 1.05 14.10
CA THR A 83 -2.40 0.09 15.21
C THR A 83 -3.57 0.11 16.21
N SER A 84 -4.46 1.10 16.13
CA SER A 84 -5.70 1.14 16.92
C SER A 84 -6.78 0.23 16.33
N ILE A 85 -6.70 -0.10 15.04
CA ILE A 85 -7.57 -1.08 14.40
C ILE A 85 -7.02 -2.47 14.72
N LYS A 86 -7.81 -3.28 15.44
CA LYS A 86 -7.51 -4.69 15.72
C LYS A 86 -8.61 -5.55 15.13
N LEU A 87 -8.49 -5.86 13.85
CA LEU A 87 -9.38 -6.83 13.20
C LEU A 87 -8.81 -8.22 13.39
N SER A 88 -9.67 -9.23 13.45
CA SER A 88 -9.27 -10.63 13.48
C SER A 88 -9.88 -11.42 12.33
N ILE A 89 -9.14 -12.42 11.86
CA ILE A 89 -9.59 -13.39 10.86
C ILE A 89 -9.14 -14.79 11.27
N ASN A 90 -10.01 -15.78 11.10
CA ASN A 90 -9.67 -17.18 11.30
C ASN A 90 -9.29 -17.79 9.96
N LEU A 91 -8.04 -18.21 9.78
CA LEU A 91 -7.58 -18.91 8.58
C LEU A 91 -7.38 -20.40 8.86
N ILE A 92 -7.86 -21.23 7.94
CA ILE A 92 -7.87 -22.69 8.08
C ILE A 92 -6.84 -23.31 7.13
N LEU A 93 -5.92 -24.10 7.68
CA LEU A 93 -4.99 -24.96 6.94
C LEU A 93 -5.29 -26.45 7.18
N ASN A 94 -4.82 -27.29 6.26
CA ASN A 94 -4.73 -28.73 6.48
C ASN A 94 -3.60 -29.02 7.48
N SER A 95 -3.90 -29.78 8.55
CA SER A 95 -2.93 -30.14 9.60
C SER A 95 -1.83 -31.10 9.16
N ASN A 96 -2.06 -31.85 8.08
CA ASN A 96 -1.17 -32.94 7.66
C ASN A 96 -0.01 -32.51 6.76
N ASP A 97 0.09 -31.22 6.42
CA ASP A 97 1.12 -30.67 5.54
C ASP A 97 2.08 -29.80 6.37
N GLU A 98 3.06 -30.44 7.00
CA GLU A 98 4.03 -29.80 7.90
C GLU A 98 4.83 -28.69 7.19
N ASP A 99 5.25 -28.95 5.95
CA ASP A 99 5.99 -27.98 5.14
C ASP A 99 5.14 -26.73 4.86
N LYS A 100 3.87 -26.90 4.51
CA LYS A 100 2.94 -25.79 4.27
C LYS A 100 2.65 -25.01 5.55
N ILE A 101 2.51 -25.69 6.70
CA ILE A 101 2.34 -25.05 8.00
C ILE A 101 3.56 -24.20 8.35
N SER A 102 4.77 -24.78 8.27
CA SER A 102 6.01 -24.06 8.56
C SER A 102 6.20 -22.85 7.64
N LYS A 103 5.93 -23.01 6.34
CA LYS A 103 5.97 -21.90 5.37
C LYS A 103 4.94 -20.81 5.71
N PHE A 104 3.75 -21.21 6.15
CA PHE A 104 2.68 -20.29 6.52
C PHE A 104 3.04 -19.48 7.76
N GLU A 105 3.49 -20.11 8.84
CA GLU A 105 3.93 -19.44 10.06
C GLU A 105 5.11 -18.48 9.79
N ASN A 106 6.09 -18.91 9.00
CA ASN A 106 7.17 -18.05 8.52
C ASN A 106 6.71 -16.88 7.64
N THR A 107 5.53 -16.97 7.04
CA THR A 107 4.93 -15.88 6.26
C THR A 107 4.20 -14.90 7.18
N LEU A 108 3.50 -15.40 8.20
CA LEU A 108 2.84 -14.57 9.20
C LEU A 108 3.82 -13.60 9.88
N THR A 109 5.05 -14.03 10.13
CA THR A 109 6.11 -13.20 10.75
C THR A 109 6.71 -12.15 9.81
N LYS A 110 6.44 -12.22 8.50
CA LYS A 110 6.97 -11.30 7.48
C LYS A 110 5.98 -10.24 7.03
N ILE A 111 4.70 -10.38 7.37
CA ILE A 111 3.66 -9.43 6.96
C ILE A 111 3.53 -8.35 8.05
N ASP A 112 3.99 -7.13 7.75
CA ASP A 112 4.00 -6.01 8.71
C ASP A 112 2.60 -5.63 9.25
N ASP A 113 1.56 -5.87 8.45
CA ASP A 113 0.17 -5.58 8.83
C ASP A 113 -0.36 -6.59 9.88
N ILE A 114 0.34 -7.70 10.16
CA ILE A 114 -0.04 -8.69 11.18
C ILE A 114 0.52 -8.25 12.53
N ASN A 115 -0.39 -8.01 13.48
CA ASN A 115 -0.05 -7.66 14.85
C ASN A 115 0.33 -8.89 15.68
N SER A 116 -0.44 -9.97 15.55
CA SER A 116 -0.20 -11.21 16.28
C SER A 116 -0.98 -12.36 15.64
N PHE A 117 -0.53 -13.58 15.87
CA PHE A 117 -1.27 -14.78 15.48
C PHE A 117 -1.17 -15.87 16.54
N SER A 118 -2.16 -16.74 16.61
CA SER A 118 -2.18 -17.91 17.49
C SER A 118 -2.99 -19.05 16.88
N ILE A 119 -2.72 -20.28 17.33
CA ILE A 119 -3.56 -21.42 16.98
C ILE A 119 -4.79 -21.41 17.89
N LYS A 120 -5.96 -21.22 17.29
CA LYS A 120 -7.25 -21.20 17.99
C LYS A 120 -7.83 -22.60 18.17
N LYS A 121 -7.63 -23.47 17.17
CA LYS A 121 -8.07 -24.87 17.19
C LYS A 121 -7.14 -25.72 16.34
N PHE A 122 -6.88 -26.93 16.79
CA PHE A 122 -6.08 -27.93 16.08
C PHE A 122 -6.76 -29.29 16.18
N ASP A 123 -6.86 -30.00 15.05
CA ASP A 123 -7.23 -31.41 14.97
C ASP A 123 -6.44 -32.12 13.85
N LEU A 124 -6.66 -33.42 13.66
CA LEU A 124 -5.95 -34.24 12.67
C LEU A 124 -6.15 -33.79 11.22
N ASN A 125 -7.21 -33.02 10.94
CA ASN A 125 -7.55 -32.59 9.58
C ASN A 125 -7.24 -31.11 9.36
N LYS A 126 -7.44 -30.26 10.39
CA LYS A 126 -7.41 -28.80 10.24
C LYS A 126 -6.74 -28.08 11.41
N THR A 127 -5.92 -27.09 11.07
CA THR A 127 -5.38 -26.08 11.99
C THR A 127 -6.07 -24.75 11.71
N VAL A 128 -6.65 -24.14 12.73
CA VAL A 128 -7.30 -22.83 12.65
C VAL A 128 -6.43 -21.81 13.35
N TYR A 129 -5.90 -20.86 12.58
CA TYR A 129 -5.13 -19.73 13.06
C TYR A 129 -6.03 -18.51 13.23
N GLU A 130 -5.98 -17.89 14.40
CA GLU A 130 -6.52 -16.54 14.59
C GLU A 130 -5.40 -15.54 14.32
N ILE A 131 -5.63 -14.62 13.38
CA ILE A 131 -4.68 -13.59 12.99
C ILE A 131 -5.31 -12.25 13.33
N VAL A 132 -4.60 -11.45 14.12
CA VAL A 132 -4.94 -10.06 14.41
C VAL A 132 -4.11 -9.17 13.49
N TYR A 133 -4.76 -8.28 12.75
CA TYR A 133 -4.14 -7.43 11.75
C TYR A 133 -4.68 -6.00 11.77
N ASN A 134 -3.86 -5.08 11.28
CA ASN A 134 -4.06 -3.63 11.39
C ASN A 134 -4.37 -2.97 10.03
N THR A 135 -4.93 -3.74 9.10
CA THR A 135 -5.16 -3.34 7.70
C THR A 135 -6.55 -3.77 7.23
N ASN A 136 -6.93 -3.43 5.99
CA ASN A 136 -8.18 -3.93 5.43
C ASN A 136 -8.02 -5.40 4.94
N PRO A 137 -9.08 -6.22 4.98
CA PRO A 137 -9.01 -7.65 4.60
C PRO A 137 -8.47 -7.89 3.18
N ASN A 138 -8.81 -7.03 2.22
CA ASN A 138 -8.37 -7.18 0.83
C ASN A 138 -6.86 -6.94 0.68
N LYS A 139 -6.29 -5.98 1.41
CA LYS A 139 -4.84 -5.71 1.44
C LYS A 139 -4.10 -6.88 2.09
N LEU A 140 -4.63 -7.42 3.19
CA LEU A 140 -4.08 -8.61 3.83
C LEU A 140 -4.04 -9.83 2.87
N ILE A 141 -5.15 -10.12 2.17
CA ILE A 141 -5.23 -11.24 1.22
C ILE A 141 -4.24 -11.07 0.06
N LYS A 142 -4.06 -9.85 -0.45
CA LYS A 142 -3.06 -9.54 -1.47
C LYS A 142 -1.63 -9.80 -0.98
N GLN A 143 -1.31 -9.46 0.28
CA GLN A 143 0.00 -9.75 0.88
C GLN A 143 0.27 -11.25 0.97
N PHE A 144 -0.69 -12.06 1.41
CA PHE A 144 -0.55 -13.53 1.40
C PHE A 144 -0.27 -14.09 0.00
N SER A 145 -0.89 -13.51 -1.02
CA SER A 145 -0.70 -13.92 -2.42
C SER A 145 0.74 -13.72 -2.90
N ILE A 146 1.46 -12.71 -2.40
CA ILE A 146 2.88 -12.47 -2.71
C ILE A 146 3.76 -13.64 -2.24
N TYR A 147 3.40 -14.28 -1.13
CA TYR A 147 4.09 -15.45 -0.58
C TYR A 147 3.58 -16.79 -1.13
N GLY A 148 2.66 -16.74 -2.11
CA GLY A 148 2.09 -17.91 -2.77
C GLY A 148 0.96 -18.58 -2.00
N PHE A 149 0.36 -17.90 -1.00
CA PHE A 149 -0.82 -18.41 -0.31
C PHE A 149 -2.08 -17.80 -0.91
N LYS A 150 -2.96 -18.67 -1.42
CA LYS A 150 -4.28 -18.25 -1.91
C LYS A 150 -5.31 -18.45 -0.81
N ILE A 151 -5.94 -17.36 -0.38
CA ILE A 151 -7.02 -17.39 0.60
C ILE A 151 -8.35 -17.36 -0.14
N VAL A 152 -9.21 -18.35 0.11
CA VAL A 152 -10.57 -18.42 -0.44
C VAL A 152 -11.59 -18.38 0.68
N ASN A 153 -12.67 -17.62 0.48
CA ASN A 153 -13.83 -17.67 1.37
C ASN A 153 -14.83 -18.69 0.82
N VAL A 154 -15.19 -19.69 1.64
CA VAL A 154 -16.19 -20.71 1.33
C VAL A 154 -17.16 -20.73 2.51
N GLU A 155 -18.40 -20.27 2.31
CA GLU A 155 -19.45 -20.26 3.34
C GLU A 155 -18.97 -19.62 4.66
N ASP A 156 -18.40 -18.41 4.58
CA ASP A 156 -17.82 -17.67 5.71
C ASP A 156 -16.58 -18.30 6.37
N LEU A 157 -16.03 -19.37 5.79
CA LEU A 157 -14.77 -19.98 6.19
C LEU A 157 -13.63 -19.53 5.26
N TRP A 158 -12.57 -19.00 5.84
CA TRP A 158 -11.38 -18.59 5.10
C TRP A 158 -10.36 -19.73 5.08
N LEU A 159 -10.19 -20.34 3.90
CA LEU A 159 -9.33 -21.50 3.68
C LEU A 159 -8.06 -21.07 2.95
N ILE A 160 -6.93 -21.67 3.35
CA ILE A 160 -5.63 -21.47 2.68
C ILE A 160 -5.35 -22.65 1.74
N GLN A 161 -5.30 -22.34 0.44
CA GLN A 161 -4.94 -23.27 -0.62
C GLN A 161 -3.44 -23.27 -0.90
#